data_AF-A0A0M2PWT9-F1
#
_entry.id   AF-A0A0M2PWT9-F1
#
_cell.length_a   1.000
_cell.length_b   1.000
_cell.length_c   1.000
_cell.angle_alpha   90.00
_cell.angle_beta   90.00
_cell.angle_gamma   90.00
#
_symmetry.space_group_name_H-M   'P 1'
#
loop_
_entity.id
_entity.type
_entity.pdbx_description
1 polymer ?
#
loop_
_entity_poly.entity_id
_entity_poly.type
_entity_poly.pdbx_seq_one_letter_code
_entity_poly.pdbx_strand_id
1 'polypeptide(L)'
;MVVQDGTLDELRQGVGRSVFFSQAGGMQVSEFSSTGVSLDFDDNGDGGFGNFRLNLQALQGQNSAIGLNRPRFTPASGLDLLQLDQDRLGTVTVYSEASFDNMVSFFMTNDRGDVVTAEGQVIAAAGSTDYIDALVNQGRLLGITLTADTSSASFLFKGGVTLAPFIIANGTYDNYQTSQVYTPFIGTNADGADHIRRLGDTAFGFEDQASGGDRDFDDLIINIKLAS
;
A
#
# COMPACT_ATOMS: atom_id res chain seq x y z
N MET A 1 -0.01 6.50 15.55
CA MET A 1 0.31 5.09 15.81
C MET A 1 1.21 4.65 14.68
N VAL A 2 2.44 4.28 15.00
CA VAL A 2 3.39 3.71 14.04
C VAL A 2 3.57 2.24 14.41
N VAL A 3 3.51 1.35 13.43
CA VAL A 3 3.84 -0.07 13.61
C VAL A 3 5.29 -0.22 13.22
N GLN A 4 6.14 -0.57 14.18
CA GLN A 4 7.57 -0.76 13.88
C GLN A 4 7.75 -2.00 13.02
N ASP A 5 8.48 -1.85 11.92
CA ASP A 5 8.85 -2.94 11.01
C ASP A 5 7.66 -3.83 10.63
N GLY A 6 6.51 -3.20 10.39
CA GLY A 6 5.25 -3.90 10.18
C GLY A 6 4.11 -3.03 9.68
N THR A 7 2.93 -3.62 9.53
CA THR A 7 1.72 -2.94 9.03
C THR A 7 0.54 -3.07 9.98
N LEU A 8 -0.52 -2.33 9.67
CA LEU A 8 -1.74 -2.37 10.47
C LEU A 8 -2.45 -3.73 10.39
N ASP A 9 -2.33 -4.43 9.26
CA ASP A 9 -2.97 -5.72 9.04
C ASP A 9 -2.31 -6.83 9.85
N GLU A 10 -0.99 -6.80 10.02
CA GLU A 10 -0.27 -7.66 10.95
C GLU A 10 -0.82 -7.57 12.37
N LEU A 11 -1.05 -6.34 12.87
CA LEU A 11 -1.63 -6.13 14.19
C LEU A 11 -3.07 -6.66 14.29
N ARG A 12 -3.88 -6.49 13.25
CA ARG A 12 -5.26 -7.01 13.20
C ARG A 12 -5.31 -8.53 13.24
N GLN A 13 -4.31 -9.19 12.67
CA GLN A 13 -4.17 -10.64 12.65
C GLN A 13 -3.48 -11.19 13.91
N GLY A 14 -3.13 -10.32 14.87
CA GLY A 14 -2.52 -10.71 16.14
C GLY A 14 -1.02 -11.01 16.05
N VAL A 15 -0.36 -10.61 14.96
CA VAL A 15 1.11 -10.66 14.86
C VAL A 15 1.68 -9.64 15.82
N GLY A 16 2.54 -10.10 16.73
CA GLY A 16 3.15 -9.25 17.75
C GLY A 16 4.12 -8.26 17.13
N ARG A 17 3.68 -7.00 16.96
CA ARG A 17 4.53 -5.89 16.52
C ARG A 17 4.64 -4.84 17.63
N SER A 18 5.76 -4.14 17.67
CA SER A 18 5.92 -2.96 18.52
C SER A 18 5.01 -1.86 17.97
N VAL A 19 4.01 -1.49 18.77
CA VAL A 19 3.08 -0.41 18.43
C VAL A 19 3.46 0.82 19.22
N PHE A 20 3.92 1.84 18.52
CA PHE A 20 4.15 3.14 19.11
C PHE A 20 2.84 3.92 19.10
N PHE A 21 2.14 3.85 20.23
CA PHE A 21 1.35 4.98 20.71
C PHE A 21 2.35 5.94 21.33
N SER A 22 2.28 7.24 21.01
CA SER A 22 3.07 8.23 21.74
C SER A 22 2.86 7.98 23.24
N GLN A 23 3.89 7.49 23.93
CA GLN A 23 3.82 7.34 25.37
C GLN A 23 3.69 8.74 25.97
N ALA A 24 3.25 8.86 27.23
CA ALA A 24 3.31 10.15 27.91
C ALA A 24 4.76 10.63 27.91
N GLY A 25 5.05 11.66 27.11
CA GLY A 25 6.41 12.19 26.90
C GLY A 25 7.08 11.86 25.57
N GLY A 26 6.52 11.00 24.70
CA GLY A 26 7.05 10.68 23.36
C GLY A 26 6.47 11.55 22.23
N MET A 27 5.66 12.55 22.59
CA MET A 27 5.15 13.55 21.66
C MET A 27 5.29 14.92 22.29
N GLN A 28 5.85 15.86 21.53
CA GLN A 28 5.84 17.28 21.85
C GLN A 28 4.94 18.00 20.87
N VAL A 29 4.21 18.99 21.37
CA VAL A 29 3.49 19.95 20.54
C VAL A 29 4.26 21.26 20.58
N SER A 30 4.64 21.77 19.41
CA SER A 30 5.49 22.95 19.28
C SER A 30 4.95 23.91 18.21
N GLU A 31 5.64 25.05 18.03
CA GLU A 31 5.40 26.01 16.93
C GLU A 31 3.94 26.49 16.80
N PHE A 32 3.30 26.75 17.93
CA PHE A 32 1.96 27.34 17.96
C PHE A 32 1.94 28.70 17.26
N SER A 33 1.06 28.85 16.28
CA SER A 33 0.73 30.12 15.63
C SER A 33 -0.78 30.27 15.50
N SER A 34 -1.24 31.46 15.07
CA SER A 34 -2.66 31.69 14.80
C SER A 34 -3.26 30.76 13.74
N THR A 35 -2.40 30.12 12.94
CA THR A 35 -2.79 29.30 11.81
C THR A 35 -2.02 27.99 11.78
N GLY A 36 -1.40 27.53 12.86
CA GLY A 36 -0.65 26.28 12.78
C GLY A 36 -0.10 25.76 14.09
N VAL A 37 0.28 24.50 14.04
CA VAL A 37 0.86 23.72 15.14
C VAL A 37 1.74 22.63 14.57
N SER A 38 2.83 22.30 15.25
CA SER A 38 3.71 21.19 14.90
C SER A 38 3.57 20.07 15.92
N LEU A 39 3.43 18.84 15.44
CA LEU A 39 3.45 17.62 16.25
C LEU A 39 4.78 16.90 16.01
N ASP A 40 5.56 16.76 17.06
CA ASP A 40 6.91 16.24 17.04
C ASP A 40 6.96 14.94 17.84
N PHE A 41 7.59 13.91 17.29
CA PHE A 41 7.62 12.57 17.86
C PHE A 41 9.05 12.12 18.13
N ASP A 42 9.24 11.52 19.30
CA ASP A 42 10.44 10.78 19.69
C ASP A 42 10.13 9.29 19.51
N ASP A 43 10.80 8.63 18.56
CA ASP A 43 10.58 7.22 18.22
C ASP A 43 11.61 6.25 18.84
N ASN A 44 12.68 6.77 19.44
CA ASN A 44 13.78 5.98 19.97
C ASN A 44 13.97 6.17 21.50
N GLY A 45 13.17 7.04 22.13
CA GLY A 45 13.18 7.33 23.55
C GLY A 45 14.41 8.11 24.01
N ASP A 46 15.11 8.78 23.10
CA ASP A 46 16.32 9.55 23.40
C ASP A 46 16.03 10.96 23.95
N GLY A 47 14.75 11.36 23.98
CA GLY A 47 14.27 12.67 24.39
C GLY A 47 14.35 13.73 23.30
N GLY A 48 14.78 13.37 22.10
CA GLY A 48 14.80 14.16 20.89
C GLY A 48 13.50 13.99 20.11
N PHE A 49 12.79 15.08 19.86
CA PHE A 49 11.52 15.06 19.12
C PHE A 49 11.70 15.38 17.63
N GLY A 50 12.81 14.93 17.03
CA GLY A 50 13.18 15.25 15.64
C GLY A 50 12.90 14.14 14.64
N ASN A 51 12.50 12.98 15.13
CA ASN A 51 12.50 11.71 14.38
C ASN A 51 11.36 11.70 13.36
N PHE A 52 10.20 12.23 13.76
CA PHE A 52 9.09 12.52 12.86
C PHE A 52 8.38 13.82 13.27
N ARG A 53 8.14 14.71 12.28
CA ARG A 53 7.47 16.01 12.49
C ARG A 53 6.31 16.18 11.52
N LEU A 54 5.15 16.52 12.07
CA LEU A 54 3.95 16.89 11.31
C LEU A 54 3.62 18.37 11.54
N ASN A 55 3.73 19.18 10.49
CA ASN A 55 3.34 20.59 10.52
C ASN A 55 1.91 20.74 10.01
N LEU A 56 1.02 21.24 10.86
CA LEU A 56 -0.37 21.55 10.52
C LEU A 56 -0.51 23.05 10.32
N GLN A 57 -0.99 23.48 9.16
CA GLN A 57 -1.25 24.90 8.88
C GLN A 57 -2.66 25.11 8.34
N ALA A 58 -3.45 25.90 9.06
CA ALA A 58 -4.75 26.38 8.64
C ALA A 58 -4.58 27.45 7.53
N LEU A 59 -5.21 27.22 6.39
CA LEU A 59 -5.28 28.20 5.32
C LEU A 59 -6.35 29.25 5.65
N GLN A 60 -5.95 30.51 5.86
CA GLN A 60 -6.92 31.60 6.06
C GLN A 60 -7.78 31.80 4.79
N GLY A 61 -9.09 32.00 4.98
CA GLY A 61 -10.00 32.46 3.93
C GLY A 61 -10.84 31.39 3.23
N GLN A 62 -10.82 30.14 3.68
CA GLN A 62 -11.72 29.09 3.19
C GLN A 62 -12.60 28.61 4.36
N ASN A 63 -13.81 29.15 4.46
CA ASN A 63 -14.92 28.47 5.14
C ASN A 63 -15.32 27.26 4.29
N SER A 64 -14.43 26.29 4.20
CA SER A 64 -14.78 24.95 3.76
C SER A 64 -15.19 24.24 5.03
N ALA A 65 -16.49 23.96 5.16
CA ALA A 65 -16.94 22.87 6.00
C ALA A 65 -15.95 21.71 5.82
N ILE A 66 -15.54 21.05 6.91
CA ILE A 66 -14.68 19.87 6.87
C ILE A 66 -15.33 18.89 5.88
N GLY A 67 -14.80 18.89 4.68
CA GLY A 67 -15.50 18.60 3.45
C GLY A 67 -14.45 18.72 2.38
N LEU A 68 -13.53 17.75 2.43
CA LEU A 68 -12.41 17.61 1.54
C LEU A 68 -12.96 17.55 0.10
N ASN A 69 -12.95 18.68 -0.59
CA ASN A 69 -13.10 18.80 -2.04
C ASN A 69 -11.72 18.67 -2.73
N ARG A 70 -10.84 17.86 -2.15
CA ARG A 70 -9.78 17.15 -2.87
C ARG A 70 -10.41 15.83 -3.33
N PRO A 71 -10.00 15.23 -4.47
CA PRO A 71 -10.44 13.87 -4.82
C PRO A 71 -10.39 13.03 -3.55
N ARG A 72 -11.54 12.46 -3.16
CA ARG A 72 -11.71 11.85 -1.84
C ARG A 72 -10.85 10.60 -1.79
N PHE A 73 -9.60 10.77 -1.38
CA PHE A 73 -8.86 9.73 -0.70
C PHE A 73 -9.54 9.56 0.66
N THR A 74 -10.55 8.69 0.72
CA THR A 74 -10.86 8.04 1.98
C THR A 74 -9.77 7.00 2.12
N PRO A 75 -8.82 7.11 3.07
CA PRO A 75 -7.99 5.97 3.38
C PRO A 75 -8.98 4.90 3.82
N ALA A 76 -9.20 3.89 2.98
CA ALA A 76 -9.67 2.61 3.46
C ALA A 76 -8.54 2.10 4.37
N SER A 77 -8.58 2.55 5.62
CA SER A 77 -8.05 1.84 6.77
C SER A 77 -6.59 1.37 6.70
N GLY A 78 -5.64 2.20 6.28
CA GLY A 78 -4.21 1.83 6.33
C GLY A 78 -3.88 0.56 5.54
N LEU A 79 -4.66 0.27 4.50
CA LEU A 79 -4.43 -0.81 3.55
C LEU A 79 -3.65 -0.27 2.35
N ASP A 80 -2.79 -1.09 1.75
CA ASP A 80 -1.96 -0.73 0.61
C ASP A 80 -2.76 -0.80 -0.70
N LEU A 81 -3.73 0.12 -0.85
CA LEU A 81 -4.72 0.14 -1.94
C LEU A 81 -4.64 1.41 -2.78
N LEU A 82 -5.13 1.32 -4.01
CA LEU A 82 -5.32 2.41 -4.95
C LEU A 82 -6.81 2.55 -5.30
N GLN A 83 -7.37 3.74 -5.11
CA GLN A 83 -8.76 4.04 -5.47
C GLN A 83 -8.80 5.33 -6.32
N LEU A 84 -9.55 5.28 -7.43
CA LEU A 84 -9.72 6.39 -8.36
C LEU A 84 -11.20 6.65 -8.61
N ASP A 85 -11.62 7.92 -8.68
CA ASP A 85 -13.02 8.28 -8.94
C ASP A 85 -13.47 7.97 -10.39
N GLN A 86 -12.53 8.00 -11.33
CA GLN A 86 -12.75 7.78 -12.76
C GLN A 86 -11.51 7.15 -13.39
N ASP A 87 -11.68 6.56 -14.58
CA ASP A 87 -10.57 5.98 -15.32
C ASP A 87 -9.47 7.04 -15.57
N ARG A 88 -8.22 6.71 -15.29
CA ARG A 88 -7.08 7.63 -15.48
C ARG A 88 -5.91 6.93 -16.14
N LEU A 89 -5.29 7.60 -17.11
CA LEU A 89 -3.98 7.19 -17.59
C LEU A 89 -2.95 7.45 -16.47
N GLY A 90 -2.17 6.44 -16.12
CA GLY A 90 -1.08 6.54 -15.16
C GLY A 90 0.21 6.02 -15.77
N THR A 91 1.30 6.76 -15.57
CA THR A 91 2.65 6.29 -15.87
C THR A 91 3.23 5.69 -14.61
N VAL A 92 3.60 4.42 -14.66
CA VAL A 92 4.26 3.70 -13.59
C VAL A 92 5.76 3.68 -13.85
N THR A 93 6.54 4.04 -12.85
CA THR A 93 8.00 3.88 -12.84
C THR A 93 8.32 2.78 -11.84
N VAL A 94 9.21 1.85 -12.24
CA VAL A 94 9.68 0.75 -11.38
C VAL A 94 11.15 0.99 -11.04
N TYR A 95 11.47 0.80 -9.76
CA TYR A 95 12.82 0.69 -9.21
C TYR A 95 12.95 -0.71 -8.62
N SER A 96 14.10 -1.35 -8.74
CA SER A 96 14.26 -2.71 -8.24
C SER A 96 15.71 -2.99 -7.86
N GLU A 97 15.89 -3.55 -6.67
CA GLU A 97 17.14 -4.14 -6.17
C GLU A 97 16.98 -5.65 -5.87
N ALA A 98 15.82 -6.20 -6.26
CA ALA A 98 15.40 -7.59 -6.13
C ALA A 98 16.43 -8.60 -6.63
N SER A 99 16.50 -9.73 -5.92
CA SER A 99 17.24 -10.91 -6.37
C SER A 99 16.42 -11.80 -7.31
N PHE A 100 15.10 -11.67 -7.33
CA PHE A 100 14.21 -12.46 -8.18
C PHE A 100 13.71 -11.71 -9.42
N ASP A 101 13.39 -12.48 -10.46
CA ASP A 101 12.69 -11.99 -11.65
C ASP A 101 11.20 -11.84 -11.34
N ASN A 102 10.86 -10.69 -10.75
CA ASN A 102 9.52 -10.42 -10.24
C ASN A 102 8.58 -9.85 -11.31
N MET A 103 7.29 -10.15 -11.14
CA MET A 103 6.21 -9.52 -11.91
C MET A 103 5.17 -8.91 -10.96
N VAL A 104 4.89 -7.62 -11.12
CA VAL A 104 3.88 -6.88 -10.37
C VAL A 104 2.67 -6.57 -11.26
N SER A 105 1.49 -6.67 -10.67
CA SER A 105 0.22 -6.31 -11.29
C SER A 105 -0.78 -5.82 -10.22
N PHE A 106 -2.03 -5.60 -10.62
CA PHE A 106 -3.12 -5.18 -9.76
C PHE A 106 -4.31 -6.12 -9.90
N PHE A 107 -5.16 -6.17 -8.88
CA PHE A 107 -6.47 -6.80 -8.93
C PHE A 107 -7.51 -5.90 -8.27
N MET A 108 -8.78 -6.06 -8.63
CA MET A 108 -9.92 -5.39 -8.02
C MET A 108 -10.31 -6.09 -6.74
N THR A 109 -10.47 -5.31 -5.67
CA THR A 109 -10.76 -5.83 -4.34
C THR A 109 -11.80 -5.00 -3.58
N ASN A 110 -12.25 -5.50 -2.44
CA ASN A 110 -13.07 -4.80 -1.47
C ASN A 110 -12.29 -4.59 -0.16
N ASP A 111 -12.92 -4.00 0.85
CA ASP A 111 -12.28 -3.74 2.15
C ASP A 111 -11.93 -5.00 2.96
N ARG A 112 -12.27 -6.20 2.47
CA ARG A 112 -11.94 -7.50 3.08
C ARG A 112 -10.81 -8.22 2.36
N GLY A 113 -10.34 -7.69 1.24
CA GLY A 113 -9.35 -8.34 0.40
C GLY A 113 -9.89 -9.38 -0.56
N ASP A 114 -11.22 -9.52 -0.71
CA ASP A 114 -11.79 -10.46 -1.68
C ASP A 114 -11.45 -10.02 -3.12
N VAL A 115 -11.30 -10.96 -4.05
CA VAL A 115 -11.24 -10.65 -5.48
C VAL A 115 -12.66 -10.36 -5.95
N VAL A 116 -12.91 -9.17 -6.52
CA VAL A 116 -14.26 -8.74 -6.93
C VAL A 116 -14.34 -8.32 -8.39
N THR A 117 -15.55 -8.34 -8.97
CA THR A 117 -15.83 -7.71 -10.26
C THR A 117 -15.87 -6.18 -10.14
N ALA A 118 -15.95 -5.48 -11.27
CA ALA A 118 -16.10 -4.02 -11.28
C ALA A 118 -17.40 -3.53 -10.61
N GLU A 119 -18.42 -4.40 -10.55
CA GLU A 119 -19.70 -4.17 -9.88
C GLU A 119 -19.67 -4.56 -8.38
N GLY A 120 -18.53 -5.06 -7.88
CA GLY A 120 -18.34 -5.45 -6.49
C GLY A 120 -18.82 -6.87 -6.14
N GLN A 121 -19.08 -7.72 -7.14
CA GLN A 121 -19.43 -9.13 -6.89
C GLN A 121 -18.19 -9.94 -6.53
N VAL A 122 -18.24 -10.75 -5.47
CA VAL A 122 -17.12 -11.60 -5.06
C VAL A 122 -16.90 -12.73 -6.06
N ILE A 123 -15.70 -12.80 -6.62
CA ILE A 123 -15.20 -13.90 -7.47
C ILE A 123 -14.58 -14.98 -6.59
N ALA A 124 -13.68 -14.58 -5.68
CA ALA A 124 -13.05 -15.45 -4.70
C ALA A 124 -12.85 -14.69 -3.40
N ALA A 125 -13.16 -15.32 -2.27
CA ALA A 125 -13.00 -14.71 -0.96
C ALA A 125 -11.52 -14.74 -0.53
N ALA A 126 -11.07 -13.75 0.23
CA ALA A 126 -9.72 -13.77 0.78
C ALA A 126 -9.48 -15.07 1.59
N GLY A 127 -8.40 -15.78 1.27
CA GLY A 127 -8.02 -17.04 1.92
C GLY A 127 -8.73 -18.30 1.41
N SER A 128 -9.60 -18.20 0.39
CA SER A 128 -10.11 -19.39 -0.30
C SER A 128 -9.02 -20.07 -1.15
N THR A 129 -9.18 -21.35 -1.44
CA THR A 129 -8.18 -22.12 -2.20
C THR A 129 -7.99 -21.65 -3.64
N ASP A 130 -8.99 -20.98 -4.21
CA ASP A 130 -9.00 -20.40 -5.56
C ASP A 130 -8.62 -18.92 -5.59
N TYR A 131 -8.36 -18.30 -4.43
CA TYR A 131 -8.07 -16.87 -4.31
C TYR A 131 -6.90 -16.43 -5.19
N ILE A 132 -5.77 -17.13 -5.12
CA ILE A 132 -4.57 -16.75 -5.88
C ILE A 132 -4.81 -16.87 -7.40
N ASP A 133 -5.43 -17.96 -7.83
CA ASP A 133 -5.73 -18.16 -9.25
C ASP A 133 -6.73 -17.11 -9.77
N ALA A 134 -7.74 -16.73 -8.97
CA ALA A 134 -8.68 -15.68 -9.32
C ALA A 134 -7.99 -14.32 -9.47
N LEU A 135 -7.08 -13.96 -8.55
CA LEU A 135 -6.35 -12.70 -8.58
C LEU A 135 -5.40 -12.63 -9.79
N VAL A 136 -4.64 -13.70 -10.05
CA VAL A 136 -3.68 -13.77 -11.16
C VAL A 136 -4.42 -13.65 -12.50
N ASN A 137 -5.54 -14.37 -12.66
CA ASN A 137 -6.36 -14.27 -13.85
C ASN A 137 -6.92 -12.85 -14.04
N GLN A 138 -7.34 -12.20 -12.96
CA GLN A 138 -7.82 -10.83 -13.04
C GLN A 138 -6.72 -9.83 -13.37
N GLY A 139 -5.52 -9.95 -12.80
CA GLY A 139 -4.38 -9.13 -13.16
C GLY A 139 -4.01 -9.23 -14.64
N ARG A 140 -4.04 -10.45 -15.19
CA ARG A 140 -3.86 -10.69 -16.63
C ARG A 140 -4.90 -9.94 -17.47
N LEU A 141 -6.16 -9.91 -17.04
CA LEU A 141 -7.25 -9.21 -17.74
C LEU A 141 -7.14 -7.69 -17.65
N LEU A 142 -6.65 -7.14 -16.54
CA LEU A 142 -6.39 -5.71 -16.40
C LEU A 142 -5.22 -5.25 -17.28
N GLY A 143 -4.32 -6.16 -17.66
CA GLY A 143 -3.24 -5.88 -18.61
C GLY A 143 -2.17 -4.95 -18.06
N ILE A 144 -2.10 -4.79 -16.73
CA ILE A 144 -1.01 -4.10 -16.05
C ILE A 144 0.03 -5.15 -15.71
N THR A 145 1.20 -5.04 -16.32
CA THR A 145 2.31 -5.96 -16.10
C THR A 145 3.57 -5.13 -15.95
N LEU A 146 4.20 -5.25 -14.79
CA LEU A 146 5.42 -4.53 -14.42
C LEU A 146 6.48 -5.55 -14.05
N THR A 147 7.70 -5.36 -14.52
CA THR A 147 8.87 -6.18 -14.20
C THR A 147 10.04 -5.28 -13.86
N ALA A 148 11.16 -5.83 -13.37
CA ALA A 148 12.38 -5.06 -13.12
C ALA A 148 12.89 -4.31 -14.38
N ASP A 149 12.69 -4.88 -15.57
CA ASP A 149 13.04 -4.22 -16.85
C ASP A 149 12.11 -3.04 -17.22
N THR A 150 11.00 -2.85 -16.47
CA THR A 150 10.03 -1.80 -16.74
C THR A 150 10.48 -0.47 -16.14
N SER A 151 11.42 0.23 -16.78
CA SER A 151 11.84 1.55 -16.28
C SER A 151 10.66 2.53 -16.18
N SER A 152 9.78 2.54 -17.18
CA SER A 152 8.54 3.31 -17.16
C SER A 152 7.53 2.76 -18.17
N ALA A 153 6.27 2.59 -17.78
CA ALA A 153 5.18 2.16 -18.66
C ALA A 153 3.87 2.87 -18.31
N SER A 154 2.99 3.08 -19.29
CA SER A 154 1.71 3.78 -19.08
C SER A 154 0.53 2.84 -19.24
N PHE A 155 -0.40 2.90 -18.29
CA PHE A 155 -1.59 2.04 -18.23
C PHE A 155 -2.83 2.87 -17.94
N LEU A 156 -3.98 2.37 -18.40
CA LEU A 156 -5.27 2.90 -17.99
C LEU A 156 -5.66 2.23 -16.67
N PHE A 157 -5.72 3.02 -15.60
CA PHE A 157 -6.23 2.57 -14.31
C PHE A 157 -7.73 2.81 -14.25
N LYS A 158 -8.48 1.76 -13.90
CA LYS A 158 -9.94 1.82 -13.80
C LYS A 158 -10.36 2.62 -12.57
N GLY A 159 -11.32 3.54 -12.75
CA GLY A 159 -11.98 4.24 -11.65
C GLY A 159 -13.27 3.58 -11.21
N GLY A 160 -13.79 4.03 -10.06
CA GLY A 160 -14.98 3.46 -9.43
C GLY A 160 -14.76 2.07 -8.81
N VAL A 161 -13.50 1.60 -8.79
CA VAL A 161 -13.08 0.32 -8.19
C VAL A 161 -11.92 0.57 -7.23
N THR A 162 -11.70 -0.39 -6.33
CA THR A 162 -10.51 -0.42 -5.48
C THR A 162 -9.53 -1.42 -6.06
N LEU A 163 -8.30 -1.01 -6.30
CA LEU A 163 -7.22 -1.84 -6.80
C LEU A 163 -6.21 -2.12 -5.68
N ALA A 164 -5.76 -3.36 -5.59
CA ALA A 164 -4.63 -3.75 -4.76
C ALA A 164 -3.49 -4.23 -5.67
N PRO A 165 -2.23 -3.82 -5.43
CA PRO A 165 -1.09 -4.43 -6.10
C PRO A 165 -0.90 -5.86 -5.62
N PHE A 166 -0.23 -6.68 -6.42
CA PHE A 166 0.32 -7.96 -6.00
C PHE A 166 1.62 -8.23 -6.75
N ILE A 167 2.46 -9.07 -6.17
CA ILE A 167 3.71 -9.52 -6.76
C ILE A 167 3.67 -11.03 -6.97
N ILE A 168 4.11 -11.47 -8.14
CA ILE A 168 4.54 -12.84 -8.40
C ILE A 168 6.06 -12.84 -8.28
N ALA A 169 6.56 -13.40 -7.19
CA ALA A 169 7.98 -13.50 -6.94
C ALA A 169 8.61 -14.59 -7.81
N ASN A 170 9.71 -14.26 -8.49
CA ASN A 170 10.44 -15.15 -9.41
C ASN A 170 9.54 -15.88 -10.42
N GLY A 171 8.61 -15.16 -11.05
CA GLY A 171 7.61 -15.78 -11.90
C GLY A 171 6.74 -14.80 -12.69
N THR A 172 5.86 -15.38 -13.49
CA THR A 172 4.94 -14.68 -14.40
C THR A 172 3.54 -15.28 -14.27
N TYR A 173 2.57 -14.74 -15.02
CA TYR A 173 1.22 -15.31 -15.06
C TYR A 173 1.15 -16.77 -15.52
N ASP A 174 2.15 -17.27 -16.25
CA ASP A 174 2.13 -18.61 -16.85
C ASP A 174 2.89 -19.66 -16.03
N ASN A 175 3.69 -19.26 -15.03
CA ASN A 175 4.58 -20.17 -14.30
C ASN A 175 4.73 -19.85 -12.80
N TYR A 176 3.77 -19.14 -12.21
CA TYR A 176 3.79 -18.80 -10.78
C TYR A 176 3.58 -20.02 -9.88
N GLN A 177 4.15 -19.94 -8.67
CA GLN A 177 3.79 -20.80 -7.54
C GLN A 177 2.87 -20.00 -6.62
N THR A 178 1.76 -20.59 -6.17
CA THR A 178 0.80 -19.88 -5.30
C THR A 178 1.43 -19.41 -3.99
N SER A 179 2.44 -20.13 -3.49
CA SER A 179 3.21 -19.75 -2.29
C SER A 179 4.19 -18.59 -2.50
N GLN A 180 4.36 -18.11 -3.74
CA GLN A 180 5.23 -16.99 -4.12
C GLN A 180 4.42 -15.86 -4.77
N VAL A 181 3.10 -15.86 -4.57
CA VAL A 181 2.25 -14.73 -4.93
C VAL A 181 1.87 -14.02 -3.64
N TYR A 182 2.28 -12.77 -3.49
CA TYR A 182 2.05 -11.99 -2.29
C TYR A 182 1.12 -10.81 -2.57
N THR A 183 0.26 -10.52 -1.60
CA THR A 183 -0.69 -9.41 -1.62
C THR A 183 -0.56 -8.58 -0.34
N PRO A 184 -1.17 -7.38 -0.28
CA PRO A 184 -1.21 -6.58 0.95
C PRO A 184 -2.01 -7.25 2.08
N PHE A 185 -2.78 -8.30 1.77
CA PHE A 185 -3.61 -9.00 2.73
C PHE A 185 -2.82 -10.18 3.30
N ILE A 186 -2.09 -9.94 4.39
CA ILE A 186 -1.22 -10.94 5.05
C ILE A 186 -1.87 -12.32 5.27
N GLY A 187 -3.17 -12.36 5.58
CA GLY A 187 -3.90 -13.62 5.78
C GLY A 187 -4.05 -14.48 4.52
N THR A 188 -3.68 -13.93 3.35
CA THR A 188 -3.67 -14.61 2.06
C THR A 188 -2.26 -15.03 1.62
N ASN A 189 -1.22 -14.50 2.26
CA ASN A 189 0.18 -14.86 1.99
C ASN A 189 0.50 -16.19 2.69
N ALA A 190 1.05 -17.15 1.95
CA ALA A 190 1.23 -18.53 2.42
C ALA A 190 2.17 -18.65 3.64
N ASP A 191 3.08 -17.71 3.80
CA ASP A 191 4.03 -17.61 4.91
C ASP A 191 3.53 -16.72 6.06
N GLY A 192 2.37 -16.08 5.90
CA GLY A 192 1.80 -15.18 6.89
C GLY A 192 2.69 -13.97 7.19
N ALA A 193 3.52 -13.54 6.22
CA ALA A 193 4.31 -12.32 6.32
C ALA A 193 3.71 -11.21 5.44
N ASP A 194 4.05 -9.97 5.78
CA ASP A 194 3.78 -8.86 4.89
C ASP A 194 4.88 -8.74 3.84
N HIS A 195 4.48 -8.40 2.62
CA HIS A 195 5.34 -8.27 1.45
C HIS A 195 5.07 -7.00 0.66
N ILE A 196 4.03 -6.24 0.99
CA ILE A 196 3.69 -5.04 0.23
C ILE A 196 3.41 -3.92 1.21
N ARG A 197 4.04 -2.76 0.97
CA ARG A 197 3.85 -1.59 1.81
C ARG A 197 3.62 -0.36 0.95
N ARG A 198 2.62 0.43 1.28
CA ARG A 198 2.38 1.73 0.68
C ARG A 198 3.38 2.73 1.24
N LEU A 199 4.21 3.26 0.35
CA LEU A 199 5.27 4.24 0.66
C LEU A 199 4.81 5.69 0.46
N GLY A 200 3.71 5.87 -0.26
CA GLY A 200 3.14 7.18 -0.56
C GLY A 200 1.78 7.06 -1.22
N ASP A 201 1.24 8.16 -1.73
CA ASP A 201 -0.16 8.15 -2.16
C ASP A 201 -0.44 7.16 -3.29
N THR A 202 0.53 7.01 -4.18
CA THR A 202 0.50 6.19 -5.38
C THR A 202 1.79 5.39 -5.54
N ALA A 203 2.50 5.13 -4.43
CA ALA A 203 3.77 4.41 -4.40
C ALA A 203 3.70 3.20 -3.46
N PHE A 204 4.26 2.08 -3.91
CA PHE A 204 4.25 0.80 -3.20
C PHE A 204 5.64 0.17 -3.26
N GLY A 205 6.12 -0.31 -2.13
CA GLY A 205 7.31 -1.14 -1.96
C GLY A 205 6.93 -2.60 -1.78
N PHE A 206 7.84 -3.49 -2.15
CA PHE A 206 7.62 -4.93 -2.20
C PHE A 206 8.82 -5.69 -1.62
N GLU A 207 8.56 -6.85 -1.03
CA GLU A 207 9.54 -7.88 -0.63
C GLU A 207 9.30 -9.15 -1.47
N ASP A 208 10.35 -9.70 -2.08
CA ASP A 208 10.26 -10.88 -2.96
C ASP A 208 10.61 -12.21 -2.27
N GLN A 209 11.27 -12.14 -1.12
CA GLN A 209 11.71 -13.31 -0.37
C GLN A 209 10.68 -13.77 0.66
N ALA A 210 10.49 -15.08 0.77
CA ALA A 210 9.60 -15.69 1.75
C ALA A 210 9.91 -15.25 3.19
N SER A 211 8.90 -15.27 4.06
CA SER A 211 8.94 -14.75 5.44
C SER A 211 9.14 -13.23 5.54
N GLY A 212 8.87 -12.51 4.45
CA GLY A 212 8.93 -11.05 4.34
C GLY A 212 10.35 -10.48 4.28
N GLY A 213 11.32 -11.24 3.76
CA GLY A 213 12.70 -10.80 3.53
C GLY A 213 13.35 -10.07 4.72
N ASP A 214 14.05 -8.97 4.44
CA ASP A 214 14.70 -8.11 5.43
C ASP A 214 13.85 -6.89 5.83
N ARG A 215 12.70 -6.69 5.16
CA ARG A 215 11.57 -5.81 5.57
C ARG A 215 11.81 -4.32 5.36
N ASP A 216 12.68 -3.95 4.42
CA ASP A 216 12.82 -2.57 3.96
C ASP A 216 11.86 -2.21 2.81
N PHE A 217 11.27 -3.22 2.15
CA PHE A 217 10.32 -3.14 1.05
C PHE A 217 10.90 -2.46 -0.19
N ASP A 218 12.20 -2.62 -0.44
CA ASP A 218 12.89 -2.02 -1.58
C ASP A 218 13.37 -2.98 -2.68
N ASP A 219 13.13 -4.30 -2.53
CA ASP A 219 13.33 -5.29 -3.60
C ASP A 219 12.68 -4.81 -4.91
N LEU A 220 11.47 -4.26 -4.80
CA LEU A 220 10.84 -3.52 -5.88
C LEU A 220 10.04 -2.35 -5.32
N ILE A 221 10.08 -1.21 -6.02
CA ILE A 221 9.26 -0.03 -5.72
C ILE A 221 8.58 0.42 -7.00
N ILE A 222 7.26 0.56 -6.97
CA ILE A 222 6.50 1.18 -8.05
C ILE A 222 6.00 2.55 -7.61
N ASN A 223 6.05 3.52 -8.52
CA ASN A 223 5.46 4.84 -8.32
C ASN A 223 4.56 5.17 -9.51
N ILE A 224 3.30 5.49 -9.24
CA ILE A 224 2.29 5.78 -10.25
C ILE A 224 2.08 7.29 -10.31
N LYS A 225 2.39 7.89 -11.46
CA LYS A 225 2.06 9.27 -11.79
C LYS A 225 0.80 9.30 -12.65
N LEU A 226 -0.31 9.69 -12.05
CA LEU A 226 -1.58 9.88 -12.76
C LEU A 226 -1.53 11.14 -13.63
N ALA A 227 -2.00 11.04 -14.87
CA ALA A 227 -2.19 12.20 -15.74
C ALA A 227 -3.16 13.19 -15.07
N SER A 228 -2.97 14.48 -15.30
CA SER A 228 -3.80 15.56 -14.74
C SER A 228 -5.19 15.61 -15.35
#